data_AF-A0AAD4S7N8-F1
#
_entry.id   AF-A0AAD4S7N8-F1
#
_cell.length_a   1.000
_cell.length_b   1.000
_cell.length_c   1.000
_cell.angle_alpha   90.00
_cell.angle_beta   90.00
_cell.angle_gamma   90.00
#
_symmetry.space_group_name_H-M   'P 1'
#
loop_
_entity.id
_entity.type
_entity.pdbx_description
1 polymer ?
#
loop_
_entity_poly.entity_id
_entity_poly.type
_entity_poly.pdbx_seq_one_letter_code
_entity_poly.pdbx_strand_id
1 'polypeptide(L)'
;MDPRKKQEVIDGLTTFSKGKDYYAEIGFKVLSKNYLRLDSHDLFERIRLLIDEVQITPADVTEHLMPKTLDMNAEECLKALIQALENAKVIKVLENEKGADQVFENKEENEVLKLMKIHRILRSMK
;
A
#
# COMPACT_ATOMS: atom_id res chain seq x y z
N MET A 1 11.08 26.45 27.65
CA MET A 1 12.03 25.76 26.74
C MET A 1 12.97 26.82 26.16
N ASP A 2 14.27 26.54 26.00
CA ASP A 2 15.21 27.50 25.36
C ASP A 2 14.84 27.70 23.88
N PRO A 3 14.74 28.95 23.37
CA PRO A 3 14.40 29.23 21.98
C PRO A 3 15.29 28.53 20.95
N ARG A 4 16.58 28.34 21.24
CA ARG A 4 17.54 27.66 20.34
C ARG A 4 17.24 26.16 20.25
N LYS A 5 16.97 25.53 21.40
CA LYS A 5 16.54 24.12 21.43
C LYS A 5 15.23 23.91 20.67
N LYS A 6 14.32 24.90 20.70
CA LYS A 6 13.09 24.84 19.89
C LYS A 6 13.39 24.90 18.39
N GLN A 7 14.34 25.75 17.97
CA GLN A 7 14.74 25.86 16.57
C GLN A 7 15.39 24.58 16.04
N GLU A 8 16.30 23.97 16.81
CA GLU A 8 16.94 22.70 16.44
C GLU A 8 15.92 21.57 16.22
N VAL A 9 14.87 21.51 17.04
CA VAL A 9 13.79 20.53 16.88
C VAL A 9 12.98 20.80 15.60
N ILE A 10 12.67 22.07 15.30
CA ILE A 10 11.92 22.44 14.09
C ILE A 10 12.73 22.11 12.82
N ASP A 11 14.03 22.41 12.83
CA ASP A 11 14.91 22.13 11.70
C ASP A 11 15.07 20.63 11.47
N GLY A 12 15.15 19.84 12.55
CA GLY A 12 15.14 18.39 12.50
C GLY A 12 13.85 17.82 11.89
N LEU A 13 12.69 18.31 12.34
CA LEU A 13 11.38 17.90 11.79
C LEU A 13 11.25 18.27 10.31
N THR A 14 11.71 19.45 9.92
CA THR A 14 11.67 19.91 8.53
C THR A 14 12.56 19.05 7.63
N THR A 15 13.75 18.68 8.10
CA THR A 15 14.68 17.82 7.36
C THR A 15 14.12 16.41 7.18
N PHE A 16 13.51 15.87 8.24
CA PHE A 16 12.86 14.56 8.18
C PHE A 16 11.69 14.56 7.18
N SER A 17 10.85 15.60 7.18
CA SER A 17 9.76 15.74 6.21
C SER A 17 10.27 15.77 4.77
N LYS A 18 11.30 16.58 4.48
CA LYS A 18 11.89 16.67 3.13
C LYS A 18 12.43 15.34 2.61
N GLY A 19 13.05 14.54 3.47
CA GLY A 19 13.54 13.21 3.10
C GLY A 19 12.40 12.27 2.68
N LYS A 20 11.22 12.46 3.26
CA LYS A 20 10.01 11.70 2.92
C LYS A 20 9.44 12.13 1.57
N ASP A 21 9.32 13.43 1.34
CA ASP A 21 8.82 14.00 0.08
C ASP A 21 9.72 13.57 -1.10
N TYR A 22 11.03 13.56 -0.87
CA TYR A 22 12.03 13.07 -1.82
C TYR A 22 11.78 11.61 -2.23
N TYR A 23 11.42 10.74 -1.28
CA TYR A 23 11.12 9.35 -1.60
C TYR A 23 9.87 9.22 -2.47
N ALA A 24 8.80 9.94 -2.13
CA ALA A 24 7.55 9.92 -2.90
C ALA A 24 7.74 10.44 -4.34
N GLU A 25 8.61 11.44 -4.53
CA GLU A 25 8.84 12.05 -5.84
C GLU A 25 9.87 11.32 -6.71
N ILE A 26 11.01 10.93 -6.13
CA ILE A 26 12.17 10.41 -6.86
C ILE A 26 12.40 8.93 -6.53
N GLY A 27 12.30 8.55 -5.25
CA GLY A 27 12.56 7.19 -4.79
C GLY A 27 11.70 6.14 -5.50
N PHE A 28 10.39 6.37 -5.59
CA PHE A 28 9.46 5.48 -6.29
C PHE A 28 9.79 5.31 -7.79
N LYS A 29 10.19 6.37 -8.48
CA LYS A 29 10.55 6.32 -9.91
C LYS A 29 11.78 5.44 -10.14
N VAL A 30 12.78 5.55 -9.26
CA VAL A 30 13.98 4.71 -9.33
C VAL A 30 13.62 3.23 -9.16
N LEU A 31 12.74 2.90 -8.20
CA LEU A 31 12.27 1.52 -8.02
C LEU A 31 11.49 1.02 -9.25
N SER A 32 10.60 1.84 -9.81
CA SER A 32 9.82 1.49 -11.01
C SER A 32 10.72 1.20 -12.22
N LYS A 33 11.80 1.96 -12.39
CA LYS A 33 12.80 1.68 -13.41
C LYS A 33 13.56 0.37 -13.14
N ASN A 34 13.90 0.12 -11.89
CA ASN A 34 14.71 -1.02 -11.49
C ASN A 34 13.96 -2.37 -11.57
N TYR A 35 12.67 -2.40 -11.23
CA TYR A 35 11.89 -3.64 -11.20
C TYR A 35 11.01 -3.81 -12.44
N LEU A 36 10.42 -2.71 -12.94
CA LEU A 36 9.43 -2.76 -14.02
C LEU A 36 9.95 -2.20 -15.35
N ARG A 37 11.17 -1.66 -15.38
CA ARG A 37 11.77 -1.00 -16.55
C ARG A 37 10.90 0.17 -17.07
N LEU A 38 10.19 0.85 -16.17
CA LEU A 38 9.35 1.99 -16.49
C LEU A 38 10.00 3.30 -16.02
N ASP A 39 10.11 4.27 -16.94
CA ASP A 39 10.50 5.64 -16.63
C ASP A 39 9.28 6.56 -16.39
N SER A 40 8.11 6.21 -16.93
CA SER A 40 6.87 6.97 -16.80
C SER A 40 5.64 6.06 -16.92
N HIS A 41 4.55 6.40 -16.22
CA HIS A 41 3.24 5.76 -16.37
C HIS A 41 2.14 6.72 -15.90
N ASP A 42 0.95 6.62 -16.47
CA ASP A 42 -0.21 7.46 -16.09
C ASP A 42 -0.62 7.28 -14.61
N LEU A 43 -0.18 6.18 -13.98
CA LEU A 43 -0.48 5.83 -12.59
C LEU A 43 0.55 6.40 -11.61
N PHE A 44 1.69 6.91 -12.09
CA PHE A 44 2.77 7.38 -11.21
C PHE A 44 2.34 8.55 -10.35
N GLU A 45 1.61 9.51 -10.91
CA GLU A 45 1.12 10.66 -10.13
C GLU A 45 0.12 10.22 -9.06
N ARG A 46 -0.76 9.26 -9.38
CA ARG A 46 -1.68 8.68 -8.40
C ARG A 46 -0.94 7.97 -7.26
N ILE A 47 0.07 7.16 -7.60
CA ILE A 47 0.89 6.44 -6.62
C ILE A 47 1.68 7.42 -5.75
N ARG A 48 2.30 8.45 -6.34
CA ARG A 48 3.01 9.51 -5.62
C ARG A 48 2.13 10.16 -4.56
N LEU A 49 0.92 10.59 -4.93
CA LEU A 49 -0.04 11.20 -4.00
C LEU A 49 -0.41 10.23 -2.86
N LEU A 50 -0.65 8.96 -3.19
CA LEU A 50 -1.00 7.95 -2.19
C LEU A 50 0.17 7.62 -1.24
N ILE A 51 1.40 7.59 -1.72
CA ILE A 51 2.60 7.39 -0.88
C ILE A 51 2.74 8.53 0.12
N ASP A 52 2.48 9.76 -0.31
CA ASP A 52 2.53 10.96 0.53
C ASP A 52 1.43 10.94 1.62
N GLU A 53 0.19 10.62 1.23
CA GLU A 53 -0.95 10.52 2.16
C GLU A 53 -0.78 9.40 3.19
N VAL A 54 -0.37 8.20 2.74
CA VAL A 54 -0.38 6.99 3.56
C VAL A 54 0.96 6.75 4.25
N GLN A 55 2.00 7.51 3.94
CA GLN A 55 3.28 7.46 4.65
C GLN A 55 3.91 6.04 4.67
N ILE A 56 3.79 5.29 3.57
CA ILE A 56 4.29 3.92 3.43
C ILE A 56 5.83 3.86 3.40
N THR A 57 6.44 2.73 3.79
CA THR A 57 7.91 2.59 3.76
C THR A 57 8.42 2.15 2.38
N PRO A 58 9.69 2.43 2.05
CA PRO A 58 10.28 1.95 0.80
C PRO A 58 10.28 0.43 0.63
N ALA A 59 10.33 -0.33 1.73
CA ALA A 59 10.27 -1.78 1.70
C ALA A 59 8.88 -2.27 1.26
N ASP A 60 7.82 -1.72 1.85
CA ASP A 60 6.44 -2.08 1.51
C ASP A 60 6.13 -1.74 0.05
N VAL A 61 6.58 -0.59 -0.45
CA VAL A 61 6.41 -0.22 -1.87
C VAL A 61 7.12 -1.23 -2.77
N THR A 62 8.35 -1.61 -2.42
CA THR A 62 9.13 -2.57 -3.21
C THR A 62 8.46 -3.94 -3.26
N GLU A 63 7.89 -4.41 -2.15
CA GLU A 63 7.18 -5.70 -2.08
C GLU A 63 6.04 -5.80 -3.12
N HIS A 64 5.32 -4.71 -3.34
CA HIS A 64 4.22 -4.66 -4.31
C HIS A 64 4.67 -4.37 -5.75
N LEU A 65 5.89 -3.82 -5.90
CA LEU A 65 6.48 -3.51 -7.20
C LEU A 65 7.22 -4.70 -7.83
N MET A 66 7.60 -5.69 -7.01
CA MET A 66 8.22 -6.91 -7.48
C MET A 66 7.18 -7.80 -8.15
N PRO A 67 7.39 -8.23 -9.41
CA PRO A 67 6.53 -9.21 -10.05
C PRO A 67 6.47 -10.48 -9.20
N LYS A 68 5.27 -10.88 -8.80
CA LYS A 68 5.08 -12.09 -8.00
C LYS A 68 5.15 -13.36 -8.85
N THR A 69 4.93 -13.22 -10.15
CA THR A 69 4.99 -14.28 -11.15
C THR A 69 5.70 -13.80 -12.40
N LEU A 70 6.16 -14.73 -13.24
CA LEU A 70 6.94 -14.43 -14.46
C LEU A 70 6.09 -13.76 -15.57
N ASP A 71 4.78 -13.91 -15.51
CA ASP A 71 3.79 -13.38 -16.46
C ASP A 71 3.16 -12.05 -16.03
N MET A 72 3.39 -11.63 -14.77
CA MET A 72 2.82 -10.40 -14.25
C MET A 72 3.44 -9.19 -14.95
N ASN A 73 2.59 -8.39 -15.58
CA ASN A 73 3.05 -7.21 -16.31
C ASN A 73 3.21 -6.00 -15.38
N ALA A 74 3.85 -4.95 -15.89
CA ALA A 74 4.13 -3.76 -15.09
C ALA A 74 2.85 -3.04 -14.63
N GLU A 75 1.79 -3.06 -15.43
CA GLU A 75 0.51 -2.43 -15.09
C GLU A 75 -0.17 -3.15 -13.92
N GLU A 76 -0.11 -4.48 -13.89
CA GLU A 76 -0.61 -5.30 -12.79
C GLU A 76 0.14 -5.02 -11.48
N CYS A 77 1.47 -4.86 -11.54
CA CYS A 77 2.28 -4.50 -10.37
C CYS A 77 1.89 -3.12 -9.82
N LEU A 78 1.72 -2.13 -10.70
CA LEU A 78 1.30 -0.78 -10.31
C LEU A 78 -0.13 -0.76 -9.72
N LYS A 79 -1.05 -1.54 -10.29
CA LYS A 79 -2.42 -1.69 -9.77
C LYS A 79 -2.43 -2.35 -8.39
N ALA A 80 -1.61 -3.40 -8.18
CA ALA A 80 -1.47 -4.05 -6.90
C ALA A 80 -0.93 -3.08 -5.82
N LEU A 81 0.04 -2.24 -6.17
CA LEU A 81 0.55 -1.20 -5.27
C LEU A 81 -0.54 -0.16 -4.93
N ILE A 82 -1.31 0.31 -5.91
CA ILE A 82 -2.43 1.24 -5.65
C ILE A 82 -3.43 0.62 -4.68
N GLN A 83 -3.81 -0.63 -4.89
CA GLN A 83 -4.75 -1.32 -4.02
C GLN A 83 -4.21 -1.43 -2.58
N ALA A 84 -2.93 -1.74 -2.41
CA ALA A 84 -2.29 -1.79 -1.10
C ALA A 84 -2.29 -0.42 -0.41
N LEU A 85 -1.97 0.64 -1.15
CA LEU A 85 -1.99 2.01 -0.65
C LEU A 85 -3.39 2.46 -0.26
N GLU A 86 -4.41 2.17 -1.06
CA GLU A 86 -5.80 2.52 -0.76
C GLU A 86 -6.32 1.75 0.46
N ASN A 87 -5.97 0.47 0.59
CA ASN A 87 -6.30 -0.31 1.78
C ASN A 87 -5.63 0.29 3.04
N ALA A 88 -4.35 0.63 2.96
CA ALA A 88 -3.63 1.26 4.06
C ALA A 88 -4.20 2.64 4.42
N LYS A 89 -4.70 3.41 3.44
CA LYS A 89 -5.46 4.65 3.69
C LYS A 89 -6.74 4.38 4.48
N VAL A 90 -7.52 3.38 4.08
CA VAL A 90 -8.77 2.99 4.76
C VAL A 90 -8.49 2.53 6.19
N ILE A 91 -7.44 1.73 6.41
CA ILE A 91 -7.03 1.29 7.74
C ILE A 91 -6.77 2.49 8.66
N LYS A 92 -5.98 3.49 8.20
CA LYS A 92 -5.72 4.70 8.99
C LYS A 92 -6.97 5.53 9.32
N VAL A 93 -7.95 5.57 8.42
CA VAL A 93 -9.23 6.25 8.68
C VAL A 93 -10.04 5.47 9.71
N LEU A 94 -10.13 4.15 9.57
CA LEU A 94 -10.86 3.28 10.49
C LEU A 94 -10.24 3.26 11.90
N GLU A 95 -8.92 3.31 12.02
CA GLU A 95 -8.20 3.40 13.31
C GLU A 95 -8.49 4.71 14.05
N ASN A 96 -8.78 5.80 13.33
CA ASN A 96 -9.17 7.08 13.92
C ASN A 96 -10.66 7.13 14.34
N GLU A 97 -11.51 6.25 13.77
CA GLU A 97 -12.96 6.21 14.04
C GLU A 97 -13.39 5.06 14.95
N LYS A 98 -12.58 4.01 15.13
CA LYS A 98 -12.90 2.85 15.97
C LYS A 98 -11.85 2.63 17.05
N GLY A 99 -12.29 2.77 18.31
CA GLY A 99 -11.66 2.04 19.40
C GLY A 99 -11.58 0.54 19.08
N ALA A 100 -10.53 -0.10 19.59
CA ALA A 100 -10.15 -1.50 19.36
C ALA A 100 -11.35 -2.47 19.28
N ASP A 101 -11.64 -2.98 18.08
CA ASP A 101 -11.94 -4.39 17.80
C ASP A 101 -12.40 -4.59 16.33
N GLN A 102 -11.90 -5.66 15.71
CA GLN A 102 -12.32 -6.29 14.44
C GLN A 102 -11.87 -5.66 13.10
N VAL A 103 -10.62 -5.94 12.67
CA VAL A 103 -10.27 -5.96 11.24
C VAL A 103 -9.18 -7.00 10.94
N PHE A 104 -9.46 -8.30 11.02
CA PHE A 104 -8.71 -9.33 10.28
C PHE A 104 -9.56 -10.61 10.22
N GLU A 105 -10.47 -10.66 9.25
CA GLU A 105 -10.99 -11.87 8.61
C GLU A 105 -12.20 -11.44 7.78
N ASN A 106 -12.15 -11.74 6.48
CA ASN A 106 -13.25 -11.77 5.50
C ASN A 106 -12.86 -11.02 4.23
N LYS A 107 -12.40 -11.77 3.22
CA LYS A 107 -12.92 -11.57 1.86
C LYS A 107 -12.79 -12.77 0.92
N GLU A 108 -11.95 -13.78 1.18
CA GLU A 108 -11.82 -14.92 0.22
C GLU A 108 -12.24 -16.31 0.74
N GLU A 109 -12.23 -16.60 2.05
CA GLU A 109 -12.57 -17.96 2.53
C GLU A 109 -14.07 -18.32 2.49
N ASN A 110 -14.97 -17.33 2.37
CA ASN A 110 -16.41 -17.57 2.45
C ASN A 110 -17.06 -18.09 1.14
N GLU A 111 -16.44 -17.90 -0.03
CA GLU A 111 -16.99 -18.40 -1.30
C GLU A 111 -16.72 -19.89 -1.51
N VAL A 112 -15.49 -20.35 -1.24
CA VAL A 112 -15.11 -21.76 -1.36
C VAL A 112 -15.93 -22.62 -0.39
N LEU A 113 -16.15 -22.13 0.85
CA LEU A 113 -16.96 -22.84 1.84
C LEU A 113 -18.44 -22.89 1.45
N LYS A 114 -18.98 -21.84 0.79
CA LYS A 114 -20.34 -21.85 0.23
C LYS A 114 -20.47 -22.89 -0.89
N LEU A 115 -19.51 -22.94 -1.81
CA LEU A 115 -19.51 -23.91 -2.91
C LEU A 115 -19.39 -25.36 -2.41
N MET A 116 -18.53 -25.63 -1.43
CA MET A 116 -18.37 -26.96 -0.84
C MET A 116 -19.64 -27.42 -0.11
N LYS A 117 -20.33 -26.53 0.60
CA LYS A 117 -21.61 -26.84 1.27
C LYS A 117 -22.72 -27.16 0.26
N ILE A 118 -22.82 -26.39 -0.82
CA ILE A 118 -23.80 -26.64 -1.90
C ILE A 118 -23.53 -27.99 -2.57
N HIS A 119 -22.27 -28.30 -2.89
CA HIS A 119 -21.92 -29.58 -3.50
C HIS A 119 -22.25 -30.77 -2.59
N ARG A 120 -22.08 -30.62 -1.27
CA ARG A 120 -22.43 -31.66 -0.29
C ARG A 120 -23.94 -31.90 -0.24
N ILE A 121 -24.75 -30.84 -0.24
CA ILE A 121 -26.21 -30.93 -0.24
C ILE A 121 -26.71 -31.59 -1.53
N LEU A 122 -26.19 -31.18 -2.69
CA LEU A 122 -26.55 -31.77 -3.98
C LEU A 122 -26.20 -33.27 -4.07
N ARG A 123 -25.10 -33.69 -3.44
CA ARG A 123 -24.70 -35.10 -3.36
C ARG A 123 -25.59 -35.93 -2.43
N SER A 124 -26.18 -35.31 -1.41
CA SER A 124 -27.11 -35.95 -0.48
C SER A 124 -28.56 -36.03 -0.98
N MET A 125 -28.86 -35.36 -2.10
CA MET A 125 -30.19 -35.37 -2.75
C MET A 125 -30.30 -36.39 -3.89
N LYS A 126 -29.29 -37.22 -4.11
CA LYS A 126 -29.24 -38.20 -5.19
C LYS A 126 -29.23 -39.63 -4.66
#